data_AF-A0A1G2QNW1-F1
#
_entry.id   AF-A0A1G2QNW1-F1
#
_cell.length_a   1.000
_cell.length_b   1.000
_cell.length_c   1.000
_cell.angle_alpha   90.00
_cell.angle_beta   90.00
_cell.angle_gamma   90.00
#
_symmetry.space_group_name_H-M   'P 1'
#
loop_
_entity.id
_entity.type
_entity.pdbx_description
1 polymer ?
#
loop_
_entity_poly.entity_id
_entity_poly.type
_entity_poly.pdbx_seq_one_letter_code
_entity_poly.pdbx_strand_id
1 'polypeptide(L)'
;MDFPSTLKLLAKKAGVTLLENAAHESANTKVYEIIESAVLYYEKNLWLPLGAGVLKYLKERGLTEETIRLFHLGLSLNNWDSLYLFLREKGFSDADILKAGVCLKTSQGKLVDRFRNRLMFPLRNQHNQPIAFAGRRLDDVDITEAKYVNSADSPYYHKGEILYNFHLARAERPQFLIVVEGYMDAIMSYQAGVKNVVAVSGTALTLRQAQMLSRAAPKVVLSFDNDEAGEAATIRSLPALLSTDLEINILILDNVKDAGELVAKNPTEWAQAVASSQPYLKVLLEKQAQKFQGDMEAGRKIAQSLVPILASIDDPLKLAQSLKIVALAVGLPVSALEQAVKKGQQIQALGPAEPVAESAADNFILRLQEFLRSLMLYPEGLNQMPADIAEAFFDSPLLTLYNEIKNGYNSYKIAGRNQDWAVYLRKLWQDQEAERAFLFVTLEEEPSFVPAQIFQMALRAVYLPYLKQLEVKLKKQLDETTDQEEINKLIQELAGRQQLYHRSSSQ
;
A
#
# COMPACT_ATOMS: atom_id res chain seq x y z
N MET A 1 12.92 -17.68 -35.29
CA MET A 1 11.50 -18.09 -35.24
C MET A 1 11.09 -18.03 -33.78
N ASP A 2 10.05 -17.27 -33.45
CA ASP A 2 9.53 -17.23 -32.09
C ASP A 2 8.77 -18.52 -31.73
N PHE A 3 8.59 -18.75 -30.43
CA PHE A 3 7.96 -19.95 -29.89
C PHE A 3 6.51 -20.13 -30.38
N PRO A 4 5.65 -19.08 -30.43
CA PRO A 4 4.29 -19.20 -30.98
C PRO A 4 4.25 -19.59 -32.47
N SER A 5 5.16 -19.04 -33.29
CA SER A 5 5.28 -19.37 -34.71
C SER A 5 5.73 -20.82 -34.91
N THR A 6 6.63 -21.30 -34.05
CA THR A 6 7.12 -22.67 -34.05
C THR A 6 6.02 -23.65 -33.63
N LEU A 7 5.22 -23.29 -32.61
CA LEU A 7 4.10 -24.10 -32.13
C LEU A 7 2.99 -24.22 -33.18
N LYS A 8 2.64 -23.13 -33.88
CA LYS A 8 1.69 -23.13 -35.00
C LYS A 8 2.17 -23.98 -36.17
N LEU A 9 3.47 -23.92 -36.50
CA LEU A 9 4.06 -24.73 -37.57
C LEU A 9 4.01 -26.22 -37.24
N LEU A 10 4.27 -26.60 -35.98
CA LEU A 10 4.22 -27.98 -35.49
C LEU A 10 2.79 -28.52 -35.41
N ALA A 11 1.84 -27.72 -34.91
CA ALA A 11 0.43 -28.09 -34.86
C ALA A 11 -0.16 -28.35 -36.27
N LYS A 12 0.22 -27.52 -37.25
CA LYS A 12 -0.15 -27.71 -38.67
C LYS A 12 0.47 -28.98 -39.27
N LYS A 13 1.70 -29.32 -38.89
CA LYS A 13 2.35 -30.58 -39.33
C LYS A 13 1.74 -31.82 -38.66
N ALA A 14 1.25 -31.70 -37.43
CA ALA A 14 0.65 -32.79 -36.66
C ALA A 14 -0.86 -32.96 -36.91
N GLY A 15 -1.50 -32.08 -37.66
CA GLY A 15 -2.95 -32.14 -37.95
C GLY A 15 -3.85 -31.83 -36.76
N VAL A 16 -3.35 -31.10 -35.75
CA VAL A 16 -4.08 -30.77 -34.52
C VAL A 16 -4.50 -29.30 -34.53
N THR A 17 -5.78 -29.03 -34.29
CA THR A 17 -6.32 -27.66 -34.19
C THR A 17 -6.01 -27.08 -32.80
N LEU A 18 -5.31 -25.95 -32.73
CA LEU A 18 -5.10 -25.22 -31.48
C LEU A 18 -6.43 -24.59 -31.04
N LEU A 19 -6.94 -25.00 -29.86
CA LEU A 19 -8.15 -24.46 -29.25
C LEU A 19 -7.96 -23.00 -28.76
N GLU A 20 -9.06 -22.29 -28.50
CA GLU A 20 -9.19 -20.84 -28.14
C GLU A 20 -8.19 -20.30 -27.09
N ASN A 21 -7.51 -21.16 -26.34
CA ASN A 21 -6.39 -20.81 -25.46
C ASN A 21 -5.28 -20.01 -26.17
N ALA A 22 -5.10 -20.16 -27.48
CA ALA A 22 -4.10 -19.39 -28.23
C ALA A 22 -4.40 -17.88 -28.29
N ALA A 23 -5.68 -17.47 -28.24
CA ALA A 23 -6.07 -16.05 -28.22
C ALA A 23 -5.83 -15.42 -26.84
N HIS A 24 -6.19 -16.13 -25.76
CA HIS A 24 -5.89 -15.74 -24.38
C HIS A 24 -4.39 -15.73 -24.07
N GLU A 25 -3.63 -16.72 -24.56
CA GLU A 25 -2.17 -16.71 -24.49
C GLU A 25 -1.58 -15.52 -25.24
N SER A 26 -2.05 -15.22 -26.47
CA SER A 26 -1.54 -14.09 -27.26
C SER A 26 -1.83 -12.72 -26.65
N ALA A 27 -2.99 -12.53 -26.01
CA ALA A 27 -3.35 -11.29 -25.34
C ALA A 27 -2.55 -11.09 -24.05
N ASN A 28 -2.19 -12.18 -23.37
CA ASN A 28 -1.30 -12.13 -22.21
C ASN A 28 0.16 -11.87 -22.62
N THR A 29 0.61 -12.42 -23.75
CA THR A 29 1.95 -12.15 -24.31
C THR A 29 2.15 -10.65 -24.55
N LYS A 30 1.17 -9.97 -25.16
CA LYS A 30 1.26 -8.52 -25.42
C LYS A 30 1.40 -7.67 -24.16
N VAL A 31 0.67 -8.00 -23.09
CA VAL A 31 0.79 -7.27 -21.82
C VAL A 31 2.21 -7.34 -21.28
N TYR A 32 2.81 -8.53 -21.32
CA TYR A 32 4.19 -8.70 -20.89
C TYR A 32 5.20 -8.00 -21.81
N GLU A 33 5.00 -8.03 -23.14
CA GLU A 33 5.83 -7.29 -24.10
C GLU A 33 5.77 -5.77 -23.89
N ILE A 34 4.60 -5.23 -23.52
CA ILE A 34 4.42 -3.82 -23.17
C ILE A 34 5.19 -3.49 -21.89
N ILE A 35 5.05 -4.30 -20.85
CA ILE A 35 5.74 -4.10 -19.57
C ILE A 35 7.25 -4.19 -19.77
N GLU A 36 7.75 -5.18 -20.52
CA GLU A 36 9.16 -5.31 -20.87
C GLU A 36 9.66 -4.11 -21.69
N SER A 37 8.87 -3.64 -22.66
CA SER A 37 9.17 -2.42 -23.40
C SER A 37 9.25 -1.19 -22.50
N ALA A 38 8.38 -1.09 -21.49
CA ALA A 38 8.40 -0.01 -20.51
C ALA A 38 9.63 -0.09 -19.58
N VAL A 39 10.06 -1.30 -19.18
CA VAL A 39 11.32 -1.49 -18.43
C VAL A 39 12.49 -0.92 -19.22
N LEU A 40 12.63 -1.29 -20.50
CA LEU A 40 13.72 -0.82 -21.36
C LEU A 40 13.64 0.69 -21.59
N TYR A 41 12.44 1.25 -21.72
CA TYR A 41 12.23 2.69 -21.85
C TYR A 41 12.72 3.44 -20.60
N TYR A 42 12.29 3.04 -19.41
CA TYR A 42 12.69 3.68 -18.17
C TYR A 42 14.18 3.50 -17.89
N GLU A 43 14.74 2.30 -18.12
CA GLU A 43 16.18 2.05 -17.98
C GLU A 43 16.97 2.97 -18.93
N LYS A 44 16.58 3.06 -20.20
CA LYS A 44 17.23 3.96 -21.17
C LYS A 44 17.20 5.42 -20.69
N ASN A 45 16.06 5.90 -20.19
CA ASN A 45 15.94 7.27 -19.68
C ASN A 45 16.93 7.55 -18.54
N LEU A 46 17.14 6.59 -17.64
CA LEU A 46 18.09 6.74 -16.53
C LEU A 46 19.53 6.98 -17.03
N TRP A 47 19.93 6.32 -18.13
CA TRP A 47 21.29 6.43 -18.71
C TRP A 47 21.49 7.62 -19.65
N LEU A 48 20.43 8.34 -20.02
CA LEU A 48 20.53 9.54 -20.85
C LEU A 48 20.87 10.79 -20.00
N PRO A 49 21.31 11.92 -20.61
CA PRO A 49 21.65 13.13 -19.87
C PRO A 49 20.56 13.63 -18.91
N LEU A 50 19.28 13.42 -19.28
CA LEU A 50 18.12 13.75 -18.45
C LEU A 50 18.05 12.94 -17.13
N GLY A 51 18.70 11.77 -17.08
CA GLY A 51 18.73 10.89 -15.90
C GLY A 51 19.94 11.11 -15.01
N ALA A 52 20.86 12.00 -15.39
CA ALA A 52 22.13 12.23 -14.68
C ALA A 52 21.94 12.56 -13.19
N GLY A 53 20.92 13.35 -12.84
CA GLY A 53 20.61 13.68 -11.44
C GLY A 53 20.18 12.45 -10.63
N VAL A 54 19.39 11.56 -11.23
CA VAL A 54 18.91 10.32 -10.59
C VAL A 54 20.03 9.29 -10.47
N LEU A 55 20.87 9.16 -11.50
CA LEU A 55 22.09 8.34 -11.44
C LEU A 55 23.04 8.82 -10.34
N LYS A 56 23.24 10.15 -10.23
CA LYS A 56 24.05 10.73 -9.15
C LYS A 56 23.46 10.36 -7.79
N TYR A 57 22.16 10.53 -7.61
CA TYR A 57 21.46 10.12 -6.39
C TYR A 57 21.65 8.62 -6.06
N LEU A 58 21.51 7.72 -7.03
CA LEU A 58 21.73 6.28 -6.81
C LEU A 58 23.18 5.97 -6.40
N LYS A 59 24.16 6.64 -7.02
CA LYS A 59 25.58 6.50 -6.68
C LYS A 59 25.89 7.07 -5.29
N GLU A 60 25.31 8.19 -4.91
CA GLU A 60 25.40 8.75 -3.54
C GLU A 60 24.77 7.83 -2.50
N ARG A 61 23.75 7.03 -2.89
CA ARG A 61 23.20 5.93 -2.09
C ARG A 61 24.06 4.67 -2.09
N GLY A 62 25.22 4.68 -2.74
CA GLY A 62 26.18 3.58 -2.74
C GLY A 62 25.94 2.50 -3.80
N LEU A 63 25.00 2.68 -4.73
CA LEU A 63 24.77 1.69 -5.79
C LEU A 63 25.84 1.77 -6.88
N THR A 64 26.35 0.61 -7.30
CA THR A 64 27.21 0.49 -8.47
C THR A 64 26.41 0.43 -9.76
N GLU A 65 27.04 0.75 -10.89
CA GLU A 65 26.37 0.68 -12.20
C GLU A 65 25.94 -0.75 -12.55
N GLU A 66 26.73 -1.76 -12.16
CA GLU A 66 26.40 -3.16 -12.35
C GLU A 66 25.09 -3.52 -11.63
N THR A 67 24.94 -3.07 -10.38
CA THR A 67 23.72 -3.29 -9.59
C THR A 67 22.52 -2.56 -10.21
N ILE A 68 22.69 -1.30 -10.61
CA ILE A 68 21.63 -0.51 -11.27
C ILE A 68 21.11 -1.24 -12.53
N ARG A 69 22.02 -1.78 -13.35
CA ARG A 69 21.67 -2.56 -14.55
C ARG A 69 21.04 -3.90 -14.21
N LEU A 70 21.58 -4.64 -13.25
CA LEU A 70 21.06 -5.94 -12.84
C LEU A 70 19.58 -5.87 -12.42
N PHE A 71 19.23 -4.85 -11.64
CA PHE A 71 17.86 -4.63 -11.18
C PHE A 71 16.98 -3.88 -12.18
N HIS A 72 17.53 -3.49 -13.34
CA HIS A 72 16.85 -2.70 -14.37
C HIS A 72 16.18 -1.44 -13.80
N LEU A 73 16.89 -0.74 -12.91
CA LEU A 73 16.36 0.52 -12.38
C LEU A 73 16.22 1.53 -13.52
N GLY A 74 15.18 2.35 -13.45
CA GLY A 74 14.84 3.27 -14.52
C GLY A 74 14.34 4.62 -14.04
N LEU A 75 14.02 5.50 -14.99
CA LEU A 75 13.47 6.82 -14.74
C LEU A 75 12.21 7.04 -15.57
N SER A 76 11.09 7.34 -14.91
CA SER A 76 9.93 7.93 -15.58
C SER A 76 10.12 9.44 -15.70
N LEU A 77 9.89 9.96 -16.91
CA LEU A 77 10.09 11.39 -17.19
C LEU A 77 9.02 12.23 -16.49
N ASN A 78 9.29 13.52 -16.31
CA ASN A 78 8.29 14.48 -15.87
C ASN A 78 7.43 14.97 -17.06
N ASN A 79 6.84 14.01 -17.77
CA ASN A 79 5.98 14.22 -18.93
C ASN A 79 4.70 13.41 -18.74
N TRP A 80 3.60 13.88 -19.34
CA TRP A 80 2.30 13.26 -19.16
C TRP A 80 2.08 12.00 -19.98
N ASP A 81 2.78 11.82 -21.10
CA ASP A 81 2.44 10.80 -22.10
C ASP A 81 3.68 10.22 -22.81
N SER A 82 4.85 10.35 -22.21
CA SER A 82 6.13 9.99 -22.85
C SER A 82 6.26 8.49 -23.11
N LEU A 83 5.89 7.65 -22.12
CA LEU A 83 5.85 6.20 -22.27
C LEU A 83 4.72 5.81 -23.22
N TYR A 84 3.54 6.43 -23.08
CA TYR A 84 2.41 6.18 -23.98
C TYR A 84 2.79 6.37 -25.45
N LEU A 85 3.39 7.51 -25.81
CA LEU A 85 3.82 7.80 -27.17
C LEU A 85 4.87 6.79 -27.67
N PHE A 86 5.83 6.42 -26.82
CA PHE A 86 6.83 5.39 -27.15
C PHE A 86 6.19 4.01 -27.43
N LEU A 87 5.21 3.60 -26.62
CA LEU A 87 4.51 2.32 -26.80
C LEU A 87 3.63 2.33 -28.07
N ARG A 88 3.00 3.47 -28.38
CA ARG A 88 2.26 3.66 -29.64
C ARG A 88 3.15 3.59 -30.86
N GLU A 89 4.33 4.21 -30.81
CA GLU A 89 5.33 4.13 -31.89
C GLU A 89 5.82 2.69 -32.11
N LYS A 90 5.90 1.89 -31.04
CA LYS A 90 6.15 0.43 -31.11
C LYS A 90 4.99 -0.40 -31.67
N GLY A 91 3.83 0.20 -31.92
CA GLY A 91 2.68 -0.44 -32.55
C GLY A 91 1.68 -1.09 -31.57
N PHE A 92 1.79 -0.83 -30.26
CA PHE A 92 0.80 -1.32 -29.30
C PHE A 92 -0.51 -0.54 -29.37
N SER A 93 -1.64 -1.23 -29.13
CA SER A 93 -2.96 -0.60 -29.12
C SER A 93 -3.27 0.06 -27.77
N ASP A 94 -4.15 1.07 -27.74
CA ASP A 94 -4.53 1.77 -26.50
C ASP A 94 -5.14 0.81 -25.47
N ALA A 95 -5.94 -0.15 -25.97
CA ALA A 95 -6.56 -1.17 -25.13
C ALA A 95 -5.51 -2.08 -24.48
N ASP A 96 -4.49 -2.51 -25.24
CA ASP A 96 -3.41 -3.34 -24.70
C ASP A 96 -2.54 -2.56 -23.69
N ILE A 97 -2.27 -1.27 -23.95
CA ILE A 97 -1.50 -0.39 -23.06
C ILE A 97 -2.23 -0.15 -21.73
N LEU A 98 -3.54 0.15 -21.77
CA LEU A 98 -4.36 0.31 -20.56
C LEU A 98 -4.42 -1.00 -19.76
N LYS A 99 -4.61 -2.12 -20.45
CA LYS A 99 -4.65 -3.45 -19.83
C LYS A 99 -3.34 -3.81 -19.12
N ALA A 100 -2.21 -3.34 -19.62
CA ALA A 100 -0.91 -3.51 -18.98
C ALA A 100 -0.71 -2.64 -17.72
N GLY A 101 -1.58 -1.65 -17.47
CA GLY A 101 -1.57 -0.83 -16.27
C GLY A 101 -0.41 0.17 -16.18
N VAL A 102 0.30 0.42 -17.29
CA VAL A 102 1.43 1.37 -17.37
C VAL A 102 0.99 2.79 -17.74
N CYS A 103 -0.22 2.93 -18.28
CA CYS A 103 -0.89 4.20 -18.55
C CYS A 103 -2.29 4.21 -17.91
N LEU A 104 -2.82 5.41 -17.70
CA LEU A 104 -4.16 5.69 -17.19
C LEU A 104 -4.97 6.42 -18.26
N LYS A 105 -6.29 6.26 -18.23
CA LYS A 105 -7.20 7.03 -19.08
C LYS A 105 -7.74 8.21 -18.29
N THR A 106 -7.52 9.42 -18.80
CA THR A 106 -8.09 10.65 -18.21
C THR A 106 -9.58 10.76 -18.50
N SER A 107 -10.29 11.65 -17.79
CA SER A 107 -11.71 11.96 -18.06
C SER A 107 -11.97 12.42 -19.50
N GLN A 108 -11.00 13.09 -20.14
CA GLN A 108 -11.06 13.50 -21.55
C GLN A 108 -10.78 12.37 -22.54
N GLY A 109 -10.60 11.13 -22.05
CA GLY A 109 -10.34 9.95 -22.87
C GLY A 109 -8.89 9.82 -23.36
N LYS A 110 -7.98 10.74 -22.99
CA LYS A 110 -6.55 10.67 -23.33
C LYS A 110 -5.82 9.70 -22.41
N LEU A 111 -4.91 8.92 -22.97
CA LEU A 111 -4.00 8.06 -22.21
C LEU A 111 -2.80 8.88 -21.73
N VAL A 112 -2.45 8.71 -20.45
CA VAL A 112 -1.30 9.36 -19.80
C VAL A 112 -0.48 8.34 -19.03
N ASP A 113 0.81 8.61 -18.84
CA ASP A 113 1.74 7.79 -18.08
C ASP A 113 1.27 7.67 -16.61
N ARG A 114 1.20 6.44 -16.09
CA ARG A 114 0.85 6.19 -14.68
C ARG A 114 1.91 6.75 -13.73
N PHE A 115 3.18 6.59 -14.09
CA PHE A 115 4.32 7.04 -13.29
C PHE A 115 4.96 8.25 -13.95
N ARG A 116 5.20 9.31 -13.17
CA ARG A 116 5.86 10.54 -13.61
C ARG A 116 6.91 10.96 -12.61
N ASN A 117 8.05 11.45 -13.10
CA ASN A 117 9.16 11.95 -12.29
C ASN A 117 9.59 11.02 -11.15
N ARG A 118 9.71 9.72 -11.43
CA ARG A 118 9.99 8.68 -10.43
C ARG A 118 11.18 7.82 -10.82
N LEU A 119 11.97 7.45 -9.81
CA LEU A 119 12.88 6.31 -9.89
C LEU A 119 12.04 5.03 -9.94
N MET A 120 12.23 4.25 -10.99
CA MET A 120 11.41 3.08 -11.32
C MET A 120 12.12 1.80 -10.90
N PHE A 121 11.37 0.92 -10.23
CA PHE A 121 11.77 -0.41 -9.80
C PHE A 121 10.85 -1.43 -10.49
N PRO A 122 11.34 -2.21 -11.48
CA PRO A 122 10.55 -3.28 -12.08
C PRO A 122 10.21 -4.36 -11.06
N LEU A 123 8.94 -4.75 -10.97
CA LEU A 123 8.46 -5.86 -10.16
C LEU A 123 8.39 -7.10 -11.04
N ARG A 124 9.02 -8.18 -10.59
CA ARG A 124 9.17 -9.41 -11.36
C ARG A 124 8.50 -10.58 -10.65
N ASN A 125 7.90 -11.47 -11.43
CA ASN A 125 7.36 -12.72 -10.92
C ASN A 125 8.49 -13.71 -10.56
N GLN A 126 8.12 -14.89 -10.05
CA GLN A 126 9.07 -15.96 -9.69
C GLN A 126 9.89 -16.52 -10.86
N HIS A 127 9.48 -16.27 -12.11
CA HIS A 127 10.17 -16.67 -13.34
C HIS A 127 11.05 -15.56 -13.92
N ASN A 128 11.34 -14.50 -13.15
CA ASN A 128 12.12 -13.34 -13.58
C ASN A 128 11.47 -12.54 -14.73
N GLN A 129 10.15 -12.65 -14.91
CA GLN A 129 9.43 -11.85 -15.91
C GLN A 129 8.90 -10.57 -15.28
N PRO A 130 9.10 -9.38 -15.88
CA PRO A 130 8.55 -8.14 -15.36
C PRO A 130 7.02 -8.12 -15.54
N ILE A 131 6.30 -7.75 -14.48
CA ILE A 131 4.84 -7.80 -14.43
C ILE A 131 4.20 -6.50 -13.92
N ALA A 132 4.97 -5.62 -13.30
CA ALA A 132 4.51 -4.37 -12.72
C ALA A 132 5.70 -3.46 -12.39
N PHE A 133 5.43 -2.29 -11.81
CA PHE A 133 6.44 -1.36 -11.36
C PHE A 133 6.14 -0.84 -9.95
N ALA A 134 7.19 -0.41 -9.27
CA ALA A 134 7.10 0.56 -8.21
C ALA A 134 7.87 1.83 -8.60
N GLY A 135 7.39 2.98 -8.15
CA GLY A 135 7.97 4.28 -8.46
C GLY A 135 8.24 5.07 -7.18
N ARG A 136 9.50 5.40 -6.92
CA ARG A 136 9.90 6.33 -5.86
C ARG A 136 9.92 7.75 -6.38
N ARG A 137 9.21 8.67 -5.72
CA ARG A 137 9.24 10.09 -6.08
C ARG A 137 10.65 10.68 -5.87
N LEU A 138 11.05 11.58 -6.76
CA LEU A 138 12.39 12.19 -6.78
C LEU A 138 12.44 13.58 -6.13
N ASP A 139 11.33 14.29 -6.05
CA ASP A 139 11.21 15.61 -5.44
C ASP A 139 10.58 15.55 -4.04
N ASP A 140 11.00 16.46 -3.17
CA ASP A 140 10.39 16.66 -1.83
C ASP A 140 9.38 17.82 -1.82
N VAL A 141 9.11 18.41 -2.99
CA VAL A 141 8.26 19.61 -3.14
C VAL A 141 6.76 19.28 -3.04
N ASP A 142 6.35 18.12 -3.52
CA ASP A 142 4.95 17.69 -3.50
C ASP A 142 4.71 16.59 -2.47
N ILE A 143 4.75 16.93 -1.17
CA ILE A 143 4.64 15.99 -0.04
C ILE A 143 3.29 15.25 -0.01
N THR A 144 2.33 15.62 -0.87
CA THR A 144 0.98 15.02 -0.91
C THR A 144 0.94 13.65 -1.58
N GLU A 145 1.83 13.37 -2.53
CA GLU A 145 1.93 12.04 -3.13
C GLU A 145 2.74 11.07 -2.23
N ALA A 146 2.41 9.79 -2.25
CA ALA A 146 3.18 8.80 -1.50
C ALA A 146 4.62 8.69 -2.05
N LYS A 147 5.59 8.61 -1.11
CA LYS A 147 7.02 8.49 -1.40
C LYS A 147 7.33 7.32 -2.35
N TYR A 148 6.62 6.21 -2.17
CA TYR A 148 6.60 5.07 -3.08
C TYR A 148 5.17 4.77 -3.50
N VAL A 149 4.96 4.51 -4.78
CA VAL A 149 3.68 4.02 -5.32
C VAL A 149 3.94 2.76 -6.13
N ASN A 150 3.06 1.77 -6.00
CA ASN A 150 3.11 0.56 -6.81
C ASN A 150 2.09 0.65 -7.96
N SER A 151 2.28 -0.16 -8.99
CA SER A 151 1.21 -0.49 -9.93
C SER A 151 -0.04 -0.92 -9.15
N ALA A 152 -1.21 -0.59 -9.68
CA ALA A 152 -2.47 -1.10 -9.13
C ALA A 152 -2.55 -2.62 -9.34
N ASP A 153 -3.35 -3.29 -8.51
CA ASP A 153 -3.64 -4.70 -8.73
C ASP A 153 -4.33 -4.89 -10.09
N SER A 154 -3.97 -5.99 -10.76
CA SER A 154 -4.47 -6.36 -12.07
C SER A 154 -4.53 -7.88 -12.17
N PRO A 155 -5.17 -8.44 -13.21
CA PRO A 155 -5.12 -9.90 -13.46
C PRO A 155 -3.70 -10.47 -13.63
N TYR A 156 -2.68 -9.63 -13.77
CA TYR A 156 -1.28 -10.00 -14.01
C TYR A 156 -0.35 -9.72 -12.83
N TYR A 157 -0.81 -8.90 -11.88
CA TYR A 157 -0.03 -8.45 -10.74
C TYR A 157 -0.96 -8.29 -9.53
N HIS A 158 -0.66 -9.06 -8.50
CA HIS A 158 -1.29 -8.95 -7.19
C HIS A 158 -0.21 -8.59 -6.18
N LYS A 159 -0.27 -7.38 -5.60
CA LYS A 159 0.73 -6.91 -4.64
C LYS A 159 0.95 -7.92 -3.50
N GLY A 160 -0.15 -8.50 -3.02
CA GLY A 160 -0.14 -9.50 -1.95
C GLY A 160 0.50 -10.85 -2.33
N GLU A 161 0.97 -11.04 -3.56
CA GLU A 161 1.64 -12.27 -4.03
C GLU A 161 3.04 -11.99 -4.58
N ILE A 162 3.59 -10.80 -4.35
CA ILE A 162 4.89 -10.40 -4.85
C ILE A 162 5.81 -10.02 -3.70
N LEU A 163 7.03 -10.55 -3.76
CA LEU A 163 8.16 -10.14 -2.93
C LEU A 163 9.25 -9.66 -3.87
N TYR A 164 9.70 -8.42 -3.68
CA TYR A 164 10.76 -7.86 -4.50
C TYR A 164 12.05 -8.68 -4.34
N ASN A 165 12.82 -8.81 -5.42
CA ASN A 165 14.03 -9.63 -5.49
C ASN A 165 13.84 -11.15 -5.29
N PHE A 166 12.61 -11.66 -5.12
CA PHE A 166 12.38 -13.07 -4.81
C PHE A 166 12.98 -14.04 -5.83
N HIS A 167 12.89 -13.74 -7.13
CA HIS A 167 13.44 -14.56 -8.22
C HIS A 167 14.97 -14.76 -8.11
N LEU A 168 15.73 -13.72 -7.74
CA LEU A 168 17.18 -13.83 -7.53
C LEU A 168 17.49 -14.46 -6.17
N ALA A 169 16.77 -14.06 -5.11
CA ALA A 169 17.03 -14.51 -3.75
C ALA A 169 16.86 -16.02 -3.56
N ARG A 170 15.95 -16.64 -4.32
CA ARG A 170 15.70 -18.10 -4.27
C ARG A 170 16.54 -18.92 -5.24
N ALA A 171 17.30 -18.29 -6.14
CA ALA A 171 17.95 -18.97 -7.27
C ALA A 171 18.85 -20.12 -6.80
N GLU A 172 19.56 -19.93 -5.69
CA GLU A 172 20.49 -20.90 -5.11
C GLU A 172 19.88 -21.80 -4.03
N ARG A 173 18.54 -21.80 -3.87
CA ARG A 173 17.82 -22.58 -2.84
C ARG A 173 18.41 -22.39 -1.44
N PRO A 174 18.41 -21.15 -0.93
CA PRO A 174 19.07 -20.84 0.33
C PRO A 174 18.40 -21.56 1.51
N GLN A 175 19.17 -21.81 2.57
CA GLN A 175 18.64 -22.38 3.81
C GLN A 175 17.71 -21.42 4.56
N PHE A 176 17.81 -20.12 4.27
CA PHE A 176 16.91 -19.11 4.81
C PHE A 176 16.77 -17.93 3.86
N LEU A 177 15.67 -17.20 3.96
CA LEU A 177 15.46 -15.90 3.29
C LEU A 177 15.39 -14.77 4.31
N ILE A 178 15.96 -13.62 3.98
CA ILE A 178 15.87 -12.41 4.79
C ILE A 178 14.77 -11.53 4.20
N VAL A 179 13.85 -11.05 5.02
CA VAL A 179 12.76 -10.17 4.62
C VAL A 179 13.01 -8.78 5.19
N VAL A 180 13.19 -7.80 4.31
CA VAL A 180 13.37 -6.38 4.62
C VAL A 180 12.15 -5.57 4.16
N GLU A 181 12.04 -4.30 4.57
CA GLU A 181 10.88 -3.47 4.21
C GLU A 181 10.97 -2.91 2.80
N GLY A 182 12.09 -2.28 2.45
CA GLY A 182 12.23 -1.46 1.26
C GLY A 182 12.93 -2.14 0.08
N TYR A 183 12.65 -1.62 -1.12
CA TYR A 183 13.34 -2.03 -2.34
C TYR A 183 14.85 -1.80 -2.24
N MET A 184 15.25 -0.63 -1.74
CA MET A 184 16.67 -0.27 -1.61
C MET A 184 17.42 -1.18 -0.63
N ASP A 185 16.78 -1.62 0.45
CA ASP A 185 17.40 -2.53 1.42
C ASP A 185 17.73 -3.88 0.76
N ALA A 186 16.82 -4.40 -0.06
CA ALA A 186 17.05 -5.64 -0.79
C ALA A 186 18.15 -5.48 -1.85
N ILE A 187 18.16 -4.37 -2.60
CA ILE A 187 19.18 -4.12 -3.63
C ILE A 187 20.57 -3.93 -3.01
N MET A 188 20.67 -3.12 -1.96
CA MET A 188 21.94 -2.86 -1.26
C MET A 188 22.46 -4.14 -0.62
N SER A 189 21.59 -4.92 0.04
CA SER A 189 21.97 -6.22 0.58
C SER A 189 22.50 -7.17 -0.50
N TYR A 190 21.81 -7.23 -1.65
CA TYR A 190 22.25 -8.03 -2.77
C TYR A 190 23.63 -7.57 -3.25
N GLN A 191 23.85 -6.26 -3.40
CA GLN A 191 25.14 -5.70 -3.79
C GLN A 191 26.26 -6.05 -2.80
N ALA A 192 25.97 -6.07 -1.50
CA ALA A 192 26.91 -6.46 -0.44
C ALA A 192 27.28 -7.96 -0.46
N GLY A 193 26.64 -8.76 -1.31
CA GLY A 193 26.87 -10.21 -1.39
C GLY A 193 25.86 -11.04 -0.60
N VAL A 194 24.95 -10.41 0.16
CA VAL A 194 23.86 -11.10 0.86
C VAL A 194 22.68 -11.26 -0.11
N LYS A 195 22.72 -12.31 -0.93
CA LYS A 195 21.84 -12.49 -2.08
C LYS A 195 20.42 -12.97 -1.74
N ASN A 196 20.25 -13.66 -0.61
CA ASN A 196 19.02 -14.30 -0.16
C ASN A 196 18.03 -13.34 0.54
N VAL A 197 17.89 -12.12 0.01
CA VAL A 197 17.10 -11.03 0.62
C VAL A 197 15.93 -10.65 -0.28
N VAL A 198 14.76 -10.44 0.31
CA VAL A 198 13.54 -10.02 -0.38
C VAL A 198 12.88 -8.86 0.35
N ALA A 199 12.08 -8.06 -0.36
CA ALA A 199 11.35 -6.95 0.25
C ALA A 199 9.82 -7.08 0.12
N VAL A 200 9.09 -6.66 1.16
CA VAL A 200 7.62 -6.65 1.22
C VAL A 200 6.99 -5.36 0.69
N SER A 201 7.78 -4.29 0.65
CA SER A 201 7.44 -3.05 -0.04
C SER A 201 6.22 -2.31 0.54
N GLY A 202 6.28 -2.04 1.85
CA GLY A 202 5.38 -1.11 2.54
C GLY A 202 4.04 -1.71 3.02
N THR A 203 3.92 -3.03 3.11
CA THR A 203 2.78 -3.72 3.72
C THR A 203 3.25 -4.85 4.62
N ALA A 204 2.44 -5.24 5.61
CA ALA A 204 2.69 -6.48 6.36
C ALA A 204 2.67 -7.69 5.41
N LEU A 205 3.43 -8.74 5.75
CA LEU A 205 3.45 -9.99 4.98
C LEU A 205 2.05 -10.60 4.88
N THR A 206 1.65 -10.96 3.66
CA THR A 206 0.41 -11.71 3.43
C THR A 206 0.65 -13.22 3.63
N LEU A 207 -0.45 -13.97 3.81
CA LEU A 207 -0.41 -15.43 3.82
C LEU A 207 0.18 -16.01 2.52
N ARG A 208 -0.13 -15.43 1.37
CA ARG A 208 0.39 -15.88 0.07
C ARG A 208 1.90 -15.67 -0.02
N GLN A 209 2.41 -14.53 0.43
CA GLN A 209 3.86 -14.27 0.51
C GLN A 209 4.54 -15.24 1.49
N ALA A 210 3.95 -15.50 2.66
CA ALA A 210 4.46 -16.50 3.60
C ALA A 210 4.55 -17.91 2.98
N GLN A 211 3.52 -18.34 2.24
CA GLN A 211 3.53 -19.61 1.49
C GLN A 211 4.59 -19.63 0.37
N MET A 212 4.89 -18.49 -0.24
CA MET A 212 5.99 -18.40 -1.22
C MET A 212 7.35 -18.57 -0.54
N LEU A 213 7.55 -17.93 0.62
CA LEU A 213 8.76 -18.05 1.42
C LEU A 213 8.98 -19.49 1.89
N SER A 214 7.94 -20.15 2.44
CA SER A 214 8.02 -21.53 2.95
C SER A 214 8.37 -22.56 1.88
N ARG A 215 7.95 -22.33 0.63
CA ARG A 215 8.35 -23.18 -0.51
C ARG A 215 9.78 -22.94 -0.99
N ALA A 216 10.37 -21.81 -0.65
CA ALA A 216 11.70 -21.40 -1.12
C ALA A 216 12.82 -21.71 -0.12
N ALA A 217 12.54 -21.62 1.18
CA ALA A 217 13.47 -21.91 2.26
C ALA A 217 12.73 -22.41 3.51
N PRO A 218 13.36 -23.23 4.37
CA PRO A 218 12.76 -23.68 5.63
C PRO A 218 12.74 -22.60 6.72
N LYS A 219 13.50 -21.50 6.53
CA LYS A 219 13.67 -20.44 7.53
C LYS A 219 13.52 -19.05 6.92
N VAL A 220 12.98 -18.12 7.71
CA VAL A 220 12.98 -16.69 7.40
C VAL A 220 13.59 -15.87 8.53
N VAL A 221 14.25 -14.77 8.17
CA VAL A 221 14.77 -13.76 9.08
C VAL A 221 14.07 -12.44 8.75
N LEU A 222 13.28 -11.91 9.68
CA LEU A 222 12.69 -10.58 9.55
C LEU A 222 13.71 -9.53 10.00
N SER A 223 13.99 -8.55 9.15
CA SER A 223 14.89 -7.42 9.43
C SER A 223 14.26 -6.14 8.92
N PHE A 224 13.26 -5.67 9.64
CA PHE A 224 12.51 -4.44 9.34
C PHE A 224 13.17 -3.22 9.97
N ASP A 225 12.69 -2.02 9.62
CA ASP A 225 13.26 -0.76 10.07
C ASP A 225 13.24 -0.69 11.62
N ASN A 226 14.29 -0.14 12.22
CA ASN A 226 14.42 0.01 13.66
C ASN A 226 13.64 1.25 14.17
N ASP A 227 12.35 1.28 13.87
CA ASP A 227 11.38 2.27 14.35
C ASP A 227 10.06 1.60 14.78
N GLU A 228 9.11 2.39 15.31
CA GLU A 228 7.82 1.87 15.77
C GLU A 228 7.00 1.23 14.63
N ALA A 229 7.13 1.74 13.41
CA ALA A 229 6.40 1.23 12.25
C ALA A 229 6.94 -0.14 11.81
N GLY A 230 8.27 -0.30 11.80
CA GLY A 230 8.95 -1.56 11.48
C GLY A 230 8.76 -2.63 12.56
N GLU A 231 8.74 -2.25 13.84
CA GLU A 231 8.32 -3.16 14.91
C GLU A 231 6.88 -3.65 14.68
N ALA A 232 5.96 -2.71 14.43
CA ALA A 232 4.56 -3.06 14.21
C ALA A 232 4.40 -3.93 12.95
N ALA A 233 5.18 -3.67 11.90
CA ALA A 233 5.21 -4.49 10.69
C ALA A 233 5.72 -5.91 10.97
N THR A 234 6.73 -6.05 11.84
CA THR A 234 7.27 -7.34 12.27
C THR A 234 6.18 -8.15 12.96
N ILE A 235 5.52 -7.56 13.96
CA ILE A 235 4.43 -8.20 14.71
C ILE A 235 3.26 -8.57 13.80
N ARG A 236 2.85 -7.67 12.90
CA ARG A 236 1.75 -7.93 11.93
C ARG A 236 2.07 -9.05 10.94
N SER A 237 3.34 -9.32 10.68
CA SER A 237 3.78 -10.35 9.74
C SER A 237 3.83 -11.75 10.36
N LEU A 238 3.94 -11.86 11.69
CA LEU A 238 4.06 -13.14 12.37
C LEU A 238 2.87 -14.08 12.14
N PRO A 239 1.60 -13.66 12.20
CA PRO A 239 0.47 -14.57 11.98
C PRO A 239 0.52 -15.27 10.62
N ALA A 240 0.84 -14.53 9.55
CA ALA A 240 0.98 -15.11 8.21
C ALA A 240 2.11 -16.14 8.16
N LEU A 241 3.24 -15.88 8.82
CA LEU A 241 4.39 -16.79 8.84
C LEU A 241 4.15 -18.03 9.72
N LEU A 242 3.50 -17.85 10.87
CA LEU A 242 3.22 -18.91 11.85
C LEU A 242 2.18 -19.92 11.35
N SER A 243 1.35 -19.53 10.39
CA SER A 243 0.47 -20.45 9.65
C SER A 243 1.22 -21.34 8.64
N THR A 244 2.54 -21.26 8.59
CA THR A 244 3.40 -22.07 7.70
C THR A 244 4.45 -22.87 8.48
N ASP A 245 5.23 -23.69 7.77
CA ASP A 245 6.28 -24.49 8.37
C ASP A 245 7.62 -23.80 8.61
N LEU A 246 7.67 -22.48 8.42
CA LEU A 246 8.89 -21.69 8.55
C LEU A 246 9.43 -21.64 9.99
N GLU A 247 10.74 -21.84 10.14
CA GLU A 247 11.48 -21.31 11.28
C GLU A 247 11.56 -19.78 11.14
N ILE A 248 11.19 -19.04 12.19
CA ILE A 248 11.11 -17.58 12.14
C ILE A 248 12.12 -16.98 13.11
N ASN A 249 13.06 -16.23 12.56
CA ASN A 249 13.97 -15.38 13.30
C ASN A 249 13.65 -13.89 13.08
N ILE A 250 14.00 -13.07 14.06
CA ILE A 250 14.01 -11.61 13.97
C ILE A 250 15.45 -11.15 14.16
N LEU A 251 15.87 -10.24 13.29
CA LEU A 251 17.12 -9.50 13.40
C LEU A 251 16.78 -8.05 13.74
N ILE A 252 17.30 -7.58 14.87
CA ILE A 252 17.28 -6.17 15.24
C ILE A 252 18.67 -5.62 14.94
N LEU A 253 18.73 -4.50 14.22
CA LEU A 253 19.98 -3.85 13.88
C LEU A 253 20.28 -2.72 14.87
N ASP A 254 21.48 -2.77 15.47
CA ASP A 254 21.92 -1.76 16.42
C ASP A 254 22.50 -0.53 15.70
N ASN A 255 22.20 0.67 16.19
CA ASN A 255 22.80 1.95 15.75
C ASN A 255 22.62 2.33 14.27
N VAL A 256 21.70 1.65 13.56
CA VAL A 256 21.34 1.94 12.18
C VAL A 256 19.83 1.83 12.04
N LYS A 257 19.28 2.59 11.10
CA LYS A 257 17.85 2.61 10.84
C LYS A 257 17.37 1.35 10.14
N ASP A 258 18.08 0.94 9.10
CA ASP A 258 17.67 -0.14 8.21
C ASP A 258 18.90 -0.90 7.65
N ALA A 259 18.64 -1.99 6.93
CA ALA A 259 19.70 -2.79 6.33
C ALA A 259 20.44 -2.01 5.23
N GLY A 260 19.76 -1.12 4.50
CA GLY A 260 20.38 -0.26 3.51
C GLY A 260 21.45 0.67 4.10
N GLU A 261 21.17 1.29 5.25
CA GLU A 261 22.10 2.14 5.99
C GLU A 261 23.28 1.33 6.52
N LEU A 262 23.04 0.14 7.09
CA LEU A 262 24.12 -0.73 7.55
C LEU A 262 25.05 -1.10 6.42
N VAL A 263 24.50 -1.53 5.28
CA VAL A 263 25.29 -1.89 4.11
C VAL A 263 26.08 -0.70 3.58
N ALA A 264 25.49 0.49 3.55
CA ALA A 264 26.18 1.70 3.08
C ALA A 264 27.38 2.05 3.98
N LYS A 265 27.27 1.83 5.30
CA LYS A 265 28.37 2.04 6.25
C LYS A 265 29.41 0.91 6.22
N ASN A 266 28.95 -0.33 6.26
CA ASN A 266 29.80 -1.52 6.36
C ASN A 266 29.13 -2.78 5.76
N PRO A 267 29.37 -3.08 4.47
CA PRO A 267 28.79 -4.24 3.80
C PRO A 267 29.11 -5.59 4.45
N THR A 268 30.29 -5.71 5.08
CA THR A 268 30.73 -6.97 5.70
C THR A 268 30.00 -7.26 7.01
N GLU A 269 29.60 -6.21 7.73
CA GLU A 269 28.87 -6.30 8.99
C GLU A 269 27.43 -6.78 8.78
N TRP A 270 26.83 -6.48 7.63
CA TRP A 270 25.50 -6.98 7.31
C TRP A 270 25.43 -8.51 7.30
N ALA A 271 26.41 -9.17 6.67
CA ALA A 271 26.46 -10.64 6.67
C ALA A 271 26.67 -11.23 8.07
N GLN A 272 27.42 -10.54 8.93
CA GLN A 272 27.65 -10.95 10.33
C GLN A 272 26.41 -10.73 11.19
N ALA A 273 25.70 -9.61 11.02
CA ALA A 273 24.46 -9.31 11.73
C ALA A 273 23.37 -10.33 11.41
N VAL A 274 23.24 -10.78 10.16
CA VAL A 274 22.30 -11.85 9.78
C VAL A 274 22.52 -13.12 10.60
N ALA A 275 23.79 -13.47 10.88
CA ALA A 275 24.13 -14.64 11.68
C ALA A 275 23.77 -14.50 13.18
N SER A 276 23.58 -13.27 13.68
CA SER A 276 23.17 -13.01 15.06
C SER A 276 21.65 -12.97 15.25
N SER A 277 20.85 -13.17 14.19
CA SER A 277 19.39 -13.21 14.26
C SER A 277 18.89 -14.22 15.31
N GLN A 278 17.83 -13.86 16.02
CA GLN A 278 17.32 -14.63 17.17
C GLN A 278 15.93 -15.19 16.88
N PRO A 279 15.53 -16.31 17.51
CA PRO A 279 14.16 -16.84 17.41
C PRO A 279 13.12 -15.78 17.78
N TYR A 280 12.03 -15.69 17.01
CA TYR A 280 11.05 -14.61 17.17
C TYR A 280 10.50 -14.48 18.60
N LEU A 281 10.17 -15.61 19.28
CA LEU A 281 9.67 -15.59 20.65
C LEU A 281 10.67 -14.99 21.63
N LYS A 282 11.97 -15.27 21.46
CA LYS A 282 13.01 -14.72 22.34
C LYS A 282 13.01 -13.20 22.26
N VAL A 283 13.04 -12.68 21.03
CA VAL A 283 13.03 -11.23 20.77
C VAL A 283 11.78 -10.56 21.34
N LEU A 284 10.59 -11.14 21.10
CA LEU A 284 9.34 -10.60 21.63
C LEU A 284 9.31 -10.60 23.16
N LEU A 285 9.75 -11.69 23.79
CA LEU A 285 9.79 -11.82 25.25
C LEU A 285 10.74 -10.80 25.88
N GLU A 286 11.97 -10.66 25.35
CA GLU A 286 12.95 -9.68 25.83
C GLU A 286 12.40 -8.25 25.73
N LYS A 287 11.76 -7.91 24.61
CA LYS A 287 11.17 -6.58 24.39
C LYS A 287 10.00 -6.28 25.33
N GLN A 288 9.09 -7.24 25.52
CA GLN A 288 7.96 -7.04 26.45
C GLN A 288 8.44 -7.03 27.91
N ALA A 289 9.47 -7.82 28.26
CA ALA A 289 10.07 -7.80 29.60
C ALA A 289 10.69 -6.43 29.92
N GLN A 290 11.36 -5.80 28.95
CA GLN A 290 11.86 -4.43 29.10
C GLN A 290 10.71 -3.43 29.26
N LYS A 291 9.64 -3.55 28.47
CA LYS A 291 8.47 -2.66 28.52
C LYS A 291 7.74 -2.69 29.87
N PHE A 292 7.62 -3.86 30.48
CA PHE A 292 6.92 -4.04 31.77
C PHE A 292 7.89 -4.19 32.96
N GLN A 293 9.13 -3.72 32.83
CA GLN A 293 10.12 -3.82 33.88
C GLN A 293 9.64 -3.10 35.16
N GLY A 294 9.69 -3.81 36.29
CA GLY A 294 9.23 -3.28 37.59
C GLY A 294 7.72 -3.38 37.84
N ASP A 295 6.95 -3.93 36.90
CA ASP A 295 5.51 -4.15 37.07
C ASP A 295 5.23 -5.49 37.79
N MET A 296 4.46 -5.45 38.89
CA MET A 296 4.08 -6.67 39.63
C MET A 296 3.22 -7.63 38.80
N GLU A 297 2.54 -7.14 37.76
CA GLU A 297 1.74 -7.93 36.84
C GLU A 297 2.43 -8.17 35.48
N ALA A 298 3.75 -7.92 35.39
CA ALA A 298 4.50 -8.04 34.14
C ALA A 298 4.24 -9.37 33.42
N GLY A 299 4.34 -10.51 34.13
CA GLY A 299 4.14 -11.83 33.54
C GLY A 299 2.76 -12.00 32.89
N ARG A 300 1.70 -11.47 33.54
CA ARG A 300 0.33 -11.49 33.00
C ARG A 300 0.20 -10.60 31.76
N LYS A 301 0.75 -9.39 31.80
CA LYS A 301 0.68 -8.42 30.68
C LYS A 301 1.46 -8.90 29.46
N ILE A 302 2.66 -9.45 29.68
CA ILE A 302 3.48 -10.08 28.62
C ILE A 302 2.70 -11.23 27.98
N ALA A 303 2.19 -12.16 28.79
CA ALA A 303 1.40 -13.28 28.29
C ALA A 303 0.20 -12.82 27.45
N GLN A 304 -0.58 -11.86 27.96
CA GLN A 304 -1.74 -11.30 27.25
C GLN A 304 -1.36 -10.67 25.90
N SER A 305 -0.22 -9.98 25.83
CA SER A 305 0.25 -9.37 24.57
C SER A 305 0.62 -10.40 23.50
N LEU A 306 1.05 -11.60 23.91
CA LEU A 306 1.47 -12.67 22.99
C LEU A 306 0.32 -13.60 22.58
N VAL A 307 -0.81 -13.60 23.29
CA VAL A 307 -1.97 -14.45 22.98
C VAL A 307 -2.42 -14.33 21.51
N PRO A 308 -2.56 -13.14 20.90
CA PRO A 308 -2.98 -13.03 19.50
C PRO A 308 -2.02 -13.70 18.51
N ILE A 309 -0.71 -13.68 18.81
CA ILE A 309 0.33 -14.30 17.99
C ILE A 309 0.29 -15.83 18.18
N LEU A 310 0.23 -16.29 19.43
CA LEU A 310 0.14 -17.72 19.75
C LEU A 310 -1.14 -18.36 19.20
N ALA A 311 -2.25 -17.63 19.18
CA ALA A 311 -3.53 -18.09 18.63
C ALA A 311 -3.47 -18.37 17.12
N SER A 312 -2.56 -17.73 16.39
CA SER A 312 -2.36 -17.94 14.95
C SER A 312 -1.53 -19.18 14.59
N ILE A 313 -1.04 -19.93 15.58
CA ILE A 313 -0.27 -21.16 15.35
C ILE A 313 -1.24 -22.33 15.19
N ASP A 314 -1.32 -22.86 13.96
CA ASP A 314 -2.21 -23.99 13.65
C ASP A 314 -1.61 -25.34 14.07
N ASP A 315 -0.28 -25.48 14.01
CA ASP A 315 0.42 -26.72 14.38
C ASP A 315 0.40 -26.92 15.91
N PRO A 316 -0.25 -27.99 16.42
CA PRO A 316 -0.39 -28.22 17.86
C PRO A 316 0.95 -28.47 18.56
N LEU A 317 1.95 -29.03 17.88
CA LEU A 317 3.28 -29.30 18.45
C LEU A 317 4.06 -27.99 18.59
N LYS A 318 4.05 -27.15 17.55
CA LYS A 318 4.65 -25.81 17.61
C LYS A 318 3.98 -24.92 18.65
N LEU A 319 2.65 -25.00 18.76
CA LEU A 319 1.90 -24.27 19.78
C LEU A 319 2.31 -24.73 21.18
N ALA A 320 2.34 -26.04 21.44
CA ALA A 320 2.74 -26.59 22.74
C ALA A 320 4.17 -26.18 23.12
N GLN A 321 5.12 -26.24 22.19
CA GLN A 321 6.50 -25.78 22.40
C GLN A 321 6.55 -24.27 22.72
N SER A 322 5.83 -23.46 21.96
CA SER A 322 5.76 -22.00 22.15
C SER A 322 5.17 -21.64 23.51
N LEU A 323 4.08 -22.30 23.90
CA LEU A 323 3.44 -22.13 25.20
C LEU A 323 4.39 -22.46 26.36
N LYS A 324 5.18 -23.54 26.22
CA LYS A 324 6.18 -23.92 27.24
C LYS A 324 7.27 -22.85 27.40
N ILE A 325 7.76 -22.30 26.29
CA ILE A 325 8.76 -21.22 26.30
C ILE A 325 8.21 -19.97 26.97
N VAL A 326 7.00 -19.53 26.57
CA VAL A 326 6.36 -18.34 27.13
C VAL A 326 6.06 -18.53 28.61
N ALA A 327 5.47 -19.67 29.00
CA ALA A 327 5.16 -20.01 30.39
C ALA A 327 6.38 -19.92 31.31
N LEU A 328 7.51 -20.49 30.86
CA LEU A 328 8.76 -20.46 31.60
C LEU A 328 9.28 -19.02 31.76
N ALA A 329 9.23 -18.22 30.70
CA ALA A 329 9.73 -16.85 30.70
C ALA A 329 8.90 -15.90 31.59
N VAL A 330 7.58 -16.10 31.65
CA VAL A 330 6.65 -15.21 32.40
C VAL A 330 6.28 -15.74 33.78
N GLY A 331 6.71 -16.96 34.15
CA GLY A 331 6.41 -17.57 35.44
C GLY A 331 4.95 -17.99 35.62
N LEU A 332 4.24 -18.31 34.54
CA LEU A 332 2.82 -18.73 34.58
C LEU A 332 2.66 -20.21 34.19
N PRO A 333 1.62 -20.91 34.68
CA PRO A 333 1.32 -22.27 34.25
C PRO A 333 0.96 -22.35 32.76
N VAL A 334 1.44 -23.37 32.06
CA VAL A 334 1.11 -23.63 30.65
C VAL A 334 -0.41 -23.72 30.44
N SER A 335 -1.13 -24.37 31.37
CA SER A 335 -2.59 -24.51 31.31
C SER A 335 -3.34 -23.19 31.32
N ALA A 336 -2.82 -22.16 32.02
CA ALA A 336 -3.40 -20.82 32.02
C ALA A 336 -3.24 -20.15 30.64
N LEU A 337 -2.09 -20.33 30.00
CA LEU A 337 -1.84 -19.82 28.64
C LEU A 337 -2.68 -20.57 27.61
N GLU A 338 -2.83 -21.89 27.72
CA GLU A 338 -3.69 -22.70 26.85
C GLU A 338 -5.14 -22.21 26.86
N GLN A 339 -5.69 -21.90 28.05
CA GLN A 339 -7.03 -21.35 28.18
C GLN A 339 -7.14 -19.97 27.52
N ALA A 340 -6.15 -19.11 27.71
CA ALA A 340 -6.13 -17.78 27.10
C ALA A 340 -6.05 -17.85 25.56
N VAL A 341 -5.21 -18.74 25.02
CA VAL A 341 -5.08 -18.97 23.58
C VAL A 341 -6.35 -19.56 22.99
N LYS A 342 -6.97 -20.57 23.62
CA LYS A 342 -8.26 -21.12 23.17
C LYS A 342 -9.34 -20.06 23.09
N LYS A 343 -9.42 -19.16 24.09
CA LYS A 343 -10.34 -18.03 24.07
C LYS A 343 -10.01 -17.06 22.92
N GLY A 344 -8.73 -16.78 22.68
CA GLY A 344 -8.28 -15.97 21.54
C GLY A 344 -8.64 -16.56 20.17
N GLN A 345 -8.45 -17.88 20.00
CA GLN A 345 -8.82 -18.60 18.78
C GLN A 345 -10.33 -18.56 18.51
N GLN A 346 -11.16 -18.69 19.55
CA GLN A 346 -12.62 -18.52 19.42
C GLN A 346 -13.00 -17.12 18.94
N ILE A 347 -12.31 -16.09 19.43
CA ILE A 347 -12.55 -14.69 19.01
C ILE A 347 -12.12 -14.48 17.55
N GLN A 348 -11.00 -15.06 17.11
CA GLN A 348 -10.55 -15.00 15.70
C GLN A 348 -11.46 -15.82 14.75
N ALA A 349 -11.95 -16.98 15.19
CA ALA A 349 -12.84 -17.83 14.40
C ALA A 349 -14.24 -17.23 14.17
N LEU A 350 -14.64 -16.26 15.01
CA LEU A 350 -15.83 -15.43 14.78
C LEU A 350 -15.66 -14.43 13.62
N GLY A 351 -14.47 -14.41 12.98
CA GLY A 351 -14.16 -13.68 11.77
C GLY A 351 -13.63 -12.26 12.06
N PRO A 352 -12.51 -11.85 11.46
CA PRO A 352 -12.21 -10.43 11.35
C PRO A 352 -13.19 -9.77 10.36
N ALA A 353 -13.52 -8.50 10.61
CA ALA A 353 -14.01 -7.60 9.57
C ALA A 353 -13.02 -7.58 8.39
N GLU A 354 -13.53 -7.26 7.20
CA GLU A 354 -12.81 -7.11 5.92
C GLU A 354 -11.37 -6.58 6.01
N PRO A 355 -10.49 -6.93 5.03
CA PRO A 355 -9.05 -6.70 5.08
C PRO A 355 -8.69 -5.28 5.54
N VAL A 356 -7.65 -5.21 6.37
CA VAL A 356 -7.11 -3.98 6.98
C VAL A 356 -6.88 -2.93 5.90
N ALA A 357 -7.82 -1.99 5.83
CA ALA A 357 -7.77 -0.82 4.99
C ALA A 357 -6.64 0.11 5.45
N GLU A 358 -6.19 0.99 4.55
CA GLU A 358 -5.35 2.15 4.84
C GLU A 358 -5.84 2.89 6.10
N SER A 359 -4.98 3.70 6.74
CA SER A 359 -5.31 4.30 8.03
C SER A 359 -6.68 4.99 7.97
N ALA A 360 -7.45 4.97 9.05
CA ALA A 360 -8.80 5.56 9.07
C ALA A 360 -8.80 7.05 8.66
N ALA A 361 -7.67 7.74 8.82
CA ALA A 361 -7.45 9.10 8.34
C ALA A 361 -7.25 9.16 6.81
N ASP A 362 -6.42 8.29 6.25
CA ASP A 362 -6.19 8.20 4.79
C ASP A 362 -7.48 7.84 4.04
N ASN A 363 -8.24 6.90 4.59
CA ASN A 363 -9.55 6.50 4.08
C ASN A 363 -10.60 7.61 4.13
N PHE A 364 -10.50 8.54 5.08
CA PHE A 364 -11.44 9.66 5.18
C PHE A 364 -11.07 10.79 4.22
N ILE A 365 -9.78 11.08 4.08
CA ILE A 365 -9.29 12.04 3.08
C ILE A 365 -9.69 11.60 1.66
N LEU A 366 -9.57 10.31 1.34
CA LEU A 366 -10.00 9.77 0.05
C LEU A 366 -11.51 9.97 -0.19
N ARG A 367 -12.35 9.79 0.85
CA ARG A 367 -13.79 10.05 0.76
C ARG A 367 -14.11 11.53 0.55
N LEU A 368 -13.37 12.43 1.21
CA LEU A 368 -13.50 13.88 0.99
C LEU A 368 -13.11 14.25 -0.45
N GLN A 369 -12.10 13.61 -1.02
CA GLN A 369 -11.69 13.81 -2.41
C GLN A 369 -12.79 13.38 -3.39
N GLU A 370 -13.31 12.17 -3.24
CA GLU A 370 -14.43 11.68 -4.07
C GLU A 370 -15.68 12.55 -3.93
N PHE A 371 -15.93 13.09 -2.74
CA PHE A 371 -17.01 14.05 -2.53
C PHE A 371 -16.80 15.36 -3.28
N LEU A 372 -15.63 15.99 -3.17
CA LEU A 372 -15.32 17.21 -3.92
C LEU A 372 -15.33 16.98 -5.44
N ARG A 373 -14.85 15.81 -5.88
CA ARG A 373 -14.94 15.38 -7.28
C ARG A 373 -16.39 15.30 -7.76
N SER A 374 -17.27 14.71 -6.96
CA SER A 374 -18.69 14.62 -7.30
C SER A 374 -19.36 16.00 -7.44
N LEU A 375 -18.92 17.01 -6.68
CA LEU A 375 -19.39 18.40 -6.81
C LEU A 375 -18.85 19.10 -8.06
N MET A 376 -17.72 18.65 -8.60
CA MET A 376 -17.22 19.12 -9.89
C MET A 376 -18.01 18.51 -11.05
N LEU A 377 -18.53 17.29 -10.90
CA LEU A 377 -19.37 16.63 -11.90
C LEU A 377 -20.85 17.03 -11.78
N TYR A 378 -21.30 17.41 -10.58
CA TYR A 378 -22.69 17.73 -10.26
C TYR A 378 -22.77 18.93 -9.29
N PRO A 379 -22.56 20.17 -9.76
CA PRO A 379 -22.55 21.37 -8.92
C PRO A 379 -23.87 21.65 -8.21
N GLU A 380 -25.00 21.21 -8.79
CA GLU A 380 -26.31 21.30 -8.16
C GLU A 380 -26.39 20.55 -6.82
N GLY A 381 -25.46 19.60 -6.58
CA GLY A 381 -25.30 18.91 -5.32
C GLY A 381 -25.07 19.85 -4.14
N LEU A 382 -24.45 21.03 -4.35
CA LEU A 382 -24.28 22.06 -3.31
C LEU A 382 -25.62 22.53 -2.70
N ASN A 383 -26.72 22.46 -3.44
CA ASN A 383 -28.05 22.81 -2.93
C ASN A 383 -28.69 21.71 -2.06
N GLN A 384 -28.13 20.49 -2.10
CA GLN A 384 -28.67 19.29 -1.45
C GLN A 384 -27.87 18.93 -0.18
N MET A 385 -26.84 19.72 0.14
CA MET A 385 -25.92 19.48 1.24
C MET A 385 -26.50 19.90 2.59
N PRO A 386 -26.24 19.14 3.67
CA PRO A 386 -26.45 19.60 5.03
C PRO A 386 -25.64 20.87 5.33
N ALA A 387 -26.18 21.77 6.16
CA ALA A 387 -25.53 23.06 6.44
C ALA A 387 -24.18 22.93 7.18
N ASP A 388 -24.00 21.83 7.90
CA ASP A 388 -22.86 21.52 8.79
C ASP A 388 -21.78 20.63 8.14
N ILE A 389 -22.00 20.14 6.91
CA ILE A 389 -21.02 19.30 6.20
C ILE A 389 -19.65 19.98 6.01
N ALA A 390 -19.60 21.32 6.01
CA ALA A 390 -18.36 22.09 5.93
C ALA A 390 -17.40 21.76 7.08
N GLU A 391 -17.95 21.38 8.24
CA GLU A 391 -17.16 21.04 9.41
C GLU A 391 -16.35 19.75 9.24
N ALA A 392 -16.79 18.86 8.34
CA ALA A 392 -16.03 17.65 7.98
C ALA A 392 -14.68 17.96 7.30
N PHE A 393 -14.49 19.21 6.87
CA PHE A 393 -13.27 19.68 6.22
C PHE A 393 -12.36 20.49 7.14
N PHE A 394 -12.74 20.86 8.37
CA PHE A 394 -12.00 21.86 9.16
C PHE A 394 -10.51 21.53 9.39
N ASP A 395 -10.20 20.25 9.63
CA ASP A 395 -8.83 19.78 9.83
C ASP A 395 -8.22 19.16 8.55
N SER A 396 -8.87 19.35 7.39
CA SER A 396 -8.47 18.77 6.11
C SER A 396 -7.78 19.80 5.22
N PRO A 397 -6.69 19.43 4.51
CA PRO A 397 -6.09 20.28 3.49
C PRO A 397 -7.05 20.59 2.32
N LEU A 398 -8.19 19.90 2.24
CA LEU A 398 -9.20 20.08 1.20
C LEU A 398 -10.23 21.18 1.52
N LEU A 399 -10.18 21.79 2.71
CA LEU A 399 -11.10 22.88 3.09
C LEU A 399 -11.03 24.06 2.11
N THR A 400 -9.82 24.44 1.70
CA THR A 400 -9.60 25.52 0.73
C THR A 400 -10.29 25.21 -0.59
N LEU A 401 -10.11 23.99 -1.12
CA LEU A 401 -10.75 23.55 -2.36
C LEU A 401 -12.28 23.51 -2.23
N TYR A 402 -12.80 23.03 -1.09
CA TYR A 402 -14.24 23.04 -0.83
C TYR A 402 -14.83 24.47 -0.87
N ASN A 403 -14.19 25.41 -0.18
CA ASN A 403 -14.64 26.81 -0.14
C ASN A 403 -14.60 27.46 -1.53
N GLU A 404 -13.56 27.18 -2.30
CA GLU A 404 -13.40 27.64 -3.67
C GLU A 404 -14.51 27.10 -4.61
N ILE A 405 -14.84 25.80 -4.51
CA ILE A 405 -15.95 25.19 -5.26
C ILE A 405 -17.28 25.85 -4.88
N LYS A 406 -17.54 26.06 -3.59
CA LYS A 406 -18.75 26.69 -3.06
C LYS A 406 -18.88 28.16 -3.52
N ASN A 407 -17.82 28.93 -3.40
CA ASN A 407 -17.77 30.34 -3.82
C ASN A 407 -17.91 30.48 -5.33
N GLY A 408 -17.23 29.62 -6.08
CA GLY A 408 -17.35 29.52 -7.53
C GLY A 408 -18.79 29.25 -7.96
N TYR A 409 -19.53 28.38 -7.25
CA TYR A 409 -20.88 28.01 -7.66
C TYR A 409 -21.87 29.16 -7.48
N ASN A 410 -21.71 29.96 -6.42
CA ASN A 410 -22.51 31.17 -6.22
C ASN A 410 -22.30 32.17 -7.38
N SER A 411 -21.03 32.40 -7.75
CA SER A 411 -20.67 33.27 -8.87
C SER A 411 -21.16 32.71 -10.22
N TYR A 412 -21.10 31.39 -10.40
CA TYR A 412 -21.56 30.67 -11.58
C TYR A 412 -23.09 30.76 -11.77
N LYS A 413 -23.84 30.70 -10.66
CA LYS A 413 -25.30 30.89 -10.65
C LYS A 413 -25.67 32.31 -11.05
N ILE A 414 -24.93 33.31 -10.60
CA ILE A 414 -25.14 34.73 -10.93
C ILE A 414 -24.81 34.99 -12.42
N ALA A 415 -23.77 34.34 -12.95
CA ALA A 415 -23.34 34.48 -14.35
C ALA A 415 -24.22 33.74 -15.38
N GLY A 416 -25.31 33.10 -14.96
CA GLY A 416 -26.28 32.48 -15.87
C GLY A 416 -25.88 31.12 -16.44
N ARG A 417 -24.81 30.47 -15.92
CA ARG A 417 -24.38 29.10 -16.28
C ARG A 417 -24.11 28.86 -17.78
N ASN A 418 -23.68 29.89 -18.51
CA ASN A 418 -23.45 29.82 -19.96
C ASN A 418 -22.11 29.19 -20.38
N GLN A 419 -21.34 28.65 -19.44
CA GLN A 419 -20.03 28.02 -19.69
C GLN A 419 -19.95 26.72 -18.90
N ASP A 420 -19.11 25.78 -19.32
CA ASP A 420 -18.87 24.56 -18.55
C ASP A 420 -18.38 24.87 -17.12
N TRP A 421 -18.90 24.14 -16.14
CA TRP A 421 -18.64 24.38 -14.71
C TRP A 421 -17.17 24.18 -14.34
N ALA A 422 -16.51 23.15 -14.87
CA ALA A 422 -15.10 22.89 -14.61
C ALA A 422 -14.21 23.96 -15.30
N VAL A 423 -14.60 24.42 -16.49
CA VAL A 423 -13.95 25.55 -17.17
C VAL A 423 -14.11 26.86 -16.41
N TYR A 424 -15.29 27.08 -15.80
CA TYR A 424 -15.57 28.27 -15.01
C TYR A 424 -14.74 28.31 -13.72
N LEU A 425 -14.66 27.18 -13.00
CA LEU A 425 -13.83 27.05 -11.80
C LEU A 425 -12.34 27.33 -12.06
N ARG A 426 -11.78 26.77 -13.14
CA ARG A 426 -10.37 27.00 -13.52
C ARG A 426 -10.04 28.46 -13.80
N LYS A 427 -11.02 29.28 -14.23
CA LYS A 427 -10.81 30.71 -14.49
C LYS A 427 -10.85 31.55 -13.21
N LEU A 428 -11.47 31.06 -12.15
CA LEU A 428 -11.60 31.76 -10.87
C LEU A 428 -10.40 31.52 -9.94
N TRP A 429 -9.74 30.37 -10.06
CA TRP A 429 -8.63 30.01 -9.20
C TRP A 429 -7.35 30.73 -9.61
N GLN A 430 -6.99 31.77 -8.86
CA GLN A 430 -5.66 32.41 -8.90
C GLN A 430 -4.68 31.79 -7.88
N ASP A 431 -5.18 30.88 -7.04
CA ASP A 431 -4.43 30.22 -5.97
C ASP A 431 -3.78 28.91 -6.46
N GLN A 432 -2.46 28.81 -6.33
CA GLN A 432 -1.69 27.63 -6.72
C GLN A 432 -2.02 26.40 -5.87
N GLU A 433 -2.51 26.54 -4.64
CA GLU A 433 -2.91 25.41 -3.81
C GLU A 433 -4.25 24.80 -4.26
N ALA A 434 -5.21 25.64 -4.64
CA ALA A 434 -6.50 25.18 -5.16
C ALA A 434 -6.34 24.49 -6.53
N GLU A 435 -5.47 25.01 -7.40
CA GLU A 435 -5.14 24.38 -8.69
C GLU A 435 -4.45 23.01 -8.50
N ARG A 436 -3.54 22.88 -7.52
CA ARG A 436 -2.90 21.60 -7.17
C ARG A 436 -3.88 20.59 -6.56
N ALA A 437 -4.73 21.03 -5.62
CA ALA A 437 -5.76 20.18 -5.03
C ALA A 437 -6.79 19.74 -6.09
N PHE A 438 -7.11 20.60 -7.06
CA PHE A 438 -7.94 20.28 -8.21
C PHE A 438 -7.30 19.20 -9.11
N LEU A 439 -6.01 19.33 -9.42
CA LEU A 439 -5.26 18.31 -10.15
C LEU A 439 -5.26 16.97 -9.39
N PHE A 440 -5.08 16.99 -8.08
CA PHE A 440 -5.10 15.80 -7.22
C PHE A 440 -6.45 15.05 -7.28
N VAL A 441 -7.56 15.78 -7.27
CA VAL A 441 -8.93 15.23 -7.25
C VAL A 441 -9.42 14.77 -8.63
N THR A 442 -8.78 15.17 -9.73
CA THR A 442 -9.25 14.92 -11.10
C THR A 442 -8.52 13.78 -11.83
N LEU A 443 -7.63 13.04 -11.14
CA LEU A 443 -6.72 12.06 -11.74
C LEU A 443 -7.25 10.62 -11.88
N GLU A 444 -8.49 10.31 -11.48
CA GLU A 444 -9.07 8.96 -11.60
C GLU A 444 -10.30 8.89 -12.53
N GLU A 445 -10.55 7.70 -13.09
CA GLU A 445 -11.53 7.38 -14.13
C GLU A 445 -12.96 7.87 -13.79
N GLU A 446 -13.67 8.42 -14.78
CA GLU A 446 -15.10 8.73 -14.64
C GLU A 446 -15.93 7.44 -14.57
N PRO A 447 -16.77 7.25 -13.53
CA PRO A 447 -17.68 6.13 -13.49
C PRO A 447 -18.73 6.24 -14.60
N SER A 448 -19.18 5.11 -15.16
CA SER A 448 -20.28 5.03 -16.13
C SER A 448 -21.68 5.32 -15.54
N PHE A 449 -21.79 6.24 -14.58
CA PHE A 449 -22.98 6.47 -13.75
C PHE A 449 -23.55 7.89 -13.89
N VAL A 450 -24.80 8.07 -13.45
CA VAL A 450 -25.48 9.37 -13.42
C VAL A 450 -24.83 10.27 -12.35
N PRO A 451 -24.33 11.48 -12.69
CA PRO A 451 -23.58 12.35 -11.76
C PRO A 451 -24.27 12.62 -10.41
N ALA A 452 -25.60 12.76 -10.42
CA ALA A 452 -26.39 12.95 -9.19
C ALA A 452 -26.33 11.75 -8.23
N GLN A 453 -26.24 10.51 -8.74
CA GLN A 453 -26.14 9.31 -7.91
C GLN A 453 -24.74 9.19 -7.29
N ILE A 454 -23.70 9.51 -8.05
CA ILE A 454 -22.31 9.57 -7.56
C ILE A 454 -22.21 10.59 -6.41
N PHE A 455 -22.80 11.77 -6.58
CA PHE A 455 -22.85 12.79 -5.54
C PHE A 455 -23.54 12.29 -4.26
N GLN A 456 -24.70 11.63 -4.37
CA GLN A 456 -25.40 11.10 -3.20
C GLN A 456 -24.61 10.02 -2.46
N MET A 457 -23.94 9.13 -3.20
CA MET A 457 -23.06 8.11 -2.62
C MET A 457 -21.86 8.74 -1.91
N ALA A 458 -21.21 9.72 -2.55
CA ALA A 458 -20.04 10.41 -1.98
C ALA A 458 -20.42 11.27 -0.77
N LEU A 459 -21.55 11.98 -0.82
CA LEU A 459 -22.09 12.77 0.30
C LEU A 459 -22.32 11.87 1.51
N ARG A 460 -22.93 10.69 1.30
CA ARG A 460 -23.16 9.71 2.37
C ARG A 460 -21.87 9.15 2.93
N ALA A 461 -20.89 8.87 2.07
CA ALA A 461 -19.59 8.32 2.46
C ALA A 461 -18.79 9.27 3.36
N VAL A 462 -19.00 10.59 3.23
CA VAL A 462 -18.39 11.62 4.10
C VAL A 462 -19.24 11.92 5.33
N TYR A 463 -20.55 12.09 5.15
CA TYR A 463 -21.43 12.60 6.21
C TYR A 463 -21.66 11.57 7.33
N LEU A 464 -21.76 10.27 7.01
CA LEU A 464 -21.96 9.24 8.04
C LEU A 464 -20.77 9.10 9.00
N PRO A 465 -19.50 9.03 8.54
CA PRO A 465 -18.36 9.06 9.45
C PRO A 465 -18.26 10.36 10.26
N TYR A 466 -18.53 11.52 9.65
CA TYR A 466 -18.55 12.80 10.35
C TYR A 466 -19.56 12.80 11.50
N LEU A 467 -20.80 12.36 11.25
CA LEU A 467 -21.83 12.26 12.29
C LEU A 467 -21.42 11.34 13.44
N LYS A 468 -20.72 10.23 13.16
CA LYS A 468 -20.17 9.35 14.21
C LYS A 468 -19.08 10.01 15.04
N GLN A 469 -18.15 10.72 14.40
CA GLN A 469 -17.09 11.43 15.12
C GLN A 469 -17.68 12.52 16.03
N LEU A 470 -18.68 13.26 15.53
CA LEU A 470 -19.38 14.26 16.31
C LEU A 470 -20.15 13.63 17.49
N GLU A 471 -20.78 12.46 17.29
CA GLU A 471 -21.44 11.72 18.37
C GLU A 471 -20.45 11.33 19.48
N VAL A 472 -19.25 10.86 19.13
CA VAL A 472 -18.19 10.53 20.10
C VAL A 472 -17.73 11.79 20.85
N LYS A 473 -17.56 12.91 20.14
CA LYS A 473 -17.17 14.20 20.74
C LYS A 473 -18.23 14.71 21.72
N LEU A 474 -19.50 14.67 21.33
CA LEU A 474 -20.63 15.10 22.17
C LEU A 474 -20.78 14.21 23.41
N LYS A 475 -20.62 12.88 23.27
CA LYS A 475 -20.61 11.94 24.41
C LYS A 475 -19.49 12.26 25.41
N LYS A 476 -18.28 12.53 24.90
CA LYS A 476 -17.15 12.92 25.74
C LYS A 476 -17.41 14.25 26.47
N GLN A 477 -17.97 15.25 25.78
CA GLN A 477 -18.33 16.53 26.40
C GLN A 477 -19.41 16.36 27.47
N LEU A 478 -20.37 15.46 27.24
CA LEU A 478 -21.42 15.12 28.22
C LEU A 478 -20.84 14.47 29.48
N ASP A 479 -19.82 13.61 29.33
CA ASP A 479 -19.13 12.96 30.45
C ASP A 479 -18.26 13.94 31.27
N GLU A 480 -17.87 15.08 30.67
CA GLU A 480 -16.95 16.06 31.26
C GLU A 480 -17.65 17.28 31.89
N THR A 481 -18.90 17.58 31.53
CA THR A 481 -19.64 18.73 32.08
C THR A 481 -20.50 18.36 33.30
N THR A 482 -20.60 19.27 34.26
CA THR A 482 -21.48 19.16 35.44
C THR A 482 -22.60 20.21 35.44
N ASP A 483 -22.70 21.04 34.40
CA ASP A 483 -23.73 22.07 34.27
C ASP A 483 -25.02 21.47 33.69
N GLN A 484 -26.10 21.54 34.47
CA GLN A 484 -27.40 20.94 34.12
C GLN A 484 -28.03 21.57 32.87
N GLU A 485 -27.77 22.85 32.59
CA GLU A 485 -28.30 23.52 31.39
C GLU A 485 -27.53 23.08 30.13
N GLU A 486 -26.21 22.94 30.25
CA GLU A 486 -25.34 22.43 29.19
C GLU A 486 -25.59 20.95 28.89
N ILE A 487 -25.80 20.13 29.92
CA ILE A 487 -26.18 18.71 29.79
C ILE A 487 -27.46 18.56 28.95
N ASN A 488 -28.51 19.33 29.27
CA ASN A 488 -29.77 19.28 28.54
C ASN A 488 -29.62 19.67 27.07
N LYS A 489 -28.76 20.66 26.78
CA LYS A 489 -28.44 21.10 25.42
C LYS A 489 -27.68 20.03 24.64
N LEU A 490 -26.66 19.42 25.24
CA LEU A 490 -25.87 18.35 24.62
C LEU A 490 -26.70 17.09 24.35
N ILE A 491 -27.63 16.73 25.25
CA ILE A 491 -28.56 15.61 25.06
C ILE A 491 -29.50 15.86 23.86
N GLN A 492 -30.06 17.07 23.74
CA GLN A 492 -30.90 17.42 22.59
C GLN A 492 -30.11 17.39 21.28
N GLU A 493 -28.88 17.89 21.29
CA GLU A 493 -28.00 17.86 20.13
C GLU A 493 -27.67 16.41 19.73
N LEU A 494 -27.25 15.57 20.68
CA LEU A 494 -26.96 14.16 20.46
C LEU A 494 -28.16 13.39 19.89
N ALA A 495 -29.36 13.61 20.43
CA ALA A 495 -30.59 12.99 19.93
C ALA A 495 -30.93 13.43 18.50
N GLY A 496 -30.74 14.72 18.19
CA GLY A 496 -30.88 15.24 16.83
C GLY A 496 -29.89 14.59 15.84
N ARG A 497 -28.63 14.41 16.26
CA ARG A 497 -27.59 13.77 15.44
C ARG A 497 -27.87 12.28 15.19
N GLN A 498 -28.33 11.55 16.19
CA GLN A 498 -28.69 10.14 16.03
C GLN A 498 -29.87 9.95 15.07
N GLN A 499 -30.87 10.84 15.11
CA GLN A 499 -31.98 10.83 14.14
C GLN A 499 -31.51 11.10 12.70
N LEU A 500 -30.60 12.07 12.51
CA LEU A 500 -30.00 12.35 11.21
C LEU A 500 -29.16 11.16 10.70
N TYR A 501 -28.34 10.56 11.56
CA TYR A 501 -27.56 9.37 11.24
C TYR A 501 -28.46 8.21 10.78
N HIS A 502 -29.55 7.92 11.51
CA HIS A 502 -30.49 6.87 11.14
C HIS A 502 -31.18 7.14 9.80
N ARG A 503 -31.62 8.38 9.53
CA ARG A 503 -32.21 8.77 8.24
C ARG A 503 -31.21 8.62 7.08
N SER A 504 -29.99 9.11 7.24
CA SER A 504 -28.92 9.04 6.23
C SER A 504 -28.34 7.63 6.05
N SER A 505 -28.59 6.71 6.99
CA SER A 505 -28.18 5.30 6.90
C SER A 505 -29.25 4.39 6.27
N SER A 506 -30.51 4.84 6.17
CA SER A 506 -31.65 4.02 5.71
C SER A 506 -32.13 4.32 4.28
N GLN A 507 -31.73 5.47 3.73
CA GLN A 507 -31.78 5.78 2.30
C GLN A 507 -30.47 5.32 1.65
#